data_AF-A0A6S4QPE5-F1
#
_entry.id   AF-A0A6S4QPE5-F1
#
_cell.length_a   1.000
_cell.length_b   1.000
_cell.length_c   1.000
_cell.angle_alpha   90.00
_cell.angle_beta   90.00
_cell.angle_gamma   90.00
#
_symmetry.space_group_name_H-M   'P 1'
#
loop_
_entity.id
_entity.type
_entity.pdbx_description
1 polymer ?
#
loop_
_entity_poly.entity_id
_entity_poly.type
_entity_poly.pdbx_seq_one_letter_code
_entity_poly.pdbx_strand_id
1 'polypeptide(L)'
;MKRTELDRKERDLRKEHKRLLKESTRENSKKRSKEQSSVNITLKTAYDNLINIFEYDEEEIYNIHKNNEDLVEILLEMQESFEDKDVAATIRKAIKRTRIKNKEQAFKAVYALLE
;
A
#
# COMPACT_ATOMS: atom_id res chain seq x y z
N MET A 1 34.65 -32.72 -0.45
CA MET A 1 34.06 -31.38 -0.70
C MET A 1 32.58 -31.51 -1.13
N LYS A 2 31.64 -31.66 -0.18
CA LYS A 2 30.20 -31.81 -0.45
C LYS A 2 29.32 -31.18 0.66
N ARG A 3 29.68 -29.98 1.14
CA ARG A 3 28.91 -29.22 2.17
C ARG A 3 28.35 -27.89 1.65
N THR A 4 28.77 -27.43 0.49
CA THR A 4 28.41 -26.12 -0.08
C THR A 4 27.11 -26.12 -0.88
N GLU A 5 26.75 -27.24 -1.51
CA GLU A 5 25.57 -27.32 -2.38
C GLU A 5 24.25 -27.42 -1.57
N LEU A 6 24.28 -28.06 -0.40
CA LEU A 6 23.11 -28.17 0.48
C LEU A 6 22.73 -26.83 1.13
N ASP A 7 23.72 -26.06 1.58
CA ASP A 7 23.49 -24.75 2.22
C ASP A 7 22.96 -23.70 1.23
N ARG A 8 23.38 -23.79 -0.04
CA ARG A 8 22.81 -22.97 -1.14
C ARG A 8 21.34 -23.30 -1.38
N LYS A 9 21.01 -24.59 -1.45
CA LYS A 9 19.63 -25.06 -1.69
C LYS A 9 18.67 -24.62 -0.57
N GLU A 10 19.11 -24.66 0.69
CA GLU A 10 18.29 -24.20 1.81
C GLU A 10 18.07 -22.68 1.79
N ARG A 11 19.08 -21.90 1.38
CA ARG A 11 18.98 -20.44 1.30
C ARG A 11 18.05 -20.00 0.17
N ASP A 12 18.08 -20.67 -0.97
CA ASP A 12 17.19 -20.37 -2.08
C ASP A 12 15.74 -20.78 -1.78
N LEU A 13 15.52 -21.93 -1.13
CA LEU A 13 14.20 -22.34 -0.64
C LEU A 13 13.60 -21.32 0.35
N ARG A 14 14.40 -20.76 1.26
CA ARG A 14 13.94 -19.71 2.18
C ARG A 14 13.56 -18.41 1.46
N LYS A 15 14.25 -18.05 0.38
CA LYS A 15 13.93 -16.85 -0.41
C LYS A 15 12.65 -17.05 -1.21
N GLU A 16 12.45 -18.23 -1.79
CA GLU A 16 11.23 -18.58 -2.52
C GLU A 16 10.02 -18.65 -1.60
N HIS A 17 10.13 -19.27 -0.42
CA HIS A 17 9.05 -19.29 0.57
C HIS A 17 8.62 -17.89 1.02
N LYS A 18 9.59 -16.98 1.21
CA LYS A 18 9.32 -15.60 1.63
C LYS A 18 8.70 -14.76 0.51
N ARG A 19 8.97 -15.09 -0.75
CA ARG A 19 8.31 -14.48 -1.92
C ARG A 19 6.88 -14.98 -2.04
N LEU A 20 6.66 -16.29 -2.00
CA LEU A 20 5.34 -16.91 -2.07
C LEU A 20 4.41 -16.46 -0.92
N LEU A 21 4.94 -16.28 0.30
CA LEU A 21 4.15 -15.77 1.42
C LEU A 21 3.73 -14.30 1.24
N LYS A 22 4.55 -13.48 0.56
CA LYS A 22 4.20 -12.09 0.20
C LYS A 22 3.20 -12.03 -0.95
N GLU A 23 3.22 -13.00 -1.84
CA GLU A 23 2.31 -13.10 -2.97
C GLU A 23 0.93 -13.60 -2.53
N SER A 24 0.87 -14.61 -1.66
CA SER A 24 -0.40 -15.11 -1.11
C SER A 24 -1.12 -14.10 -0.21
N THR A 25 -0.38 -13.22 0.47
CA THR A 25 -0.96 -12.10 1.23
C THR A 25 -1.53 -11.01 0.33
N ARG A 26 -0.93 -10.79 -0.84
CA ARG A 26 -1.44 -9.85 -1.86
C ARG A 26 -2.68 -10.38 -2.58
N GLU A 27 -2.78 -11.69 -2.79
CA GLU A 27 -3.98 -12.27 -3.39
C GLU A 27 -5.19 -12.28 -2.44
N ASN A 28 -4.94 -12.53 -1.15
CA ASN A 28 -5.99 -12.48 -0.13
C ASN A 28 -6.47 -11.05 0.19
N SER A 29 -5.61 -10.03 0.06
CA SER A 29 -6.06 -8.64 0.19
C SER A 29 -6.94 -8.23 -0.98
N LYS A 30 -6.60 -8.60 -2.22
CA LYS A 30 -7.43 -8.32 -3.41
C LYS A 30 -8.83 -8.94 -3.34
N LYS A 31 -8.98 -10.14 -2.77
CA LYS A 31 -10.31 -10.75 -2.57
C LYS A 31 -11.12 -10.06 -1.47
N ARG A 32 -10.48 -9.57 -0.40
CA ARG A 32 -11.18 -8.86 0.69
C ARG A 32 -11.58 -7.44 0.34
N SER A 33 -10.82 -6.76 -0.51
CA SER A 33 -11.14 -5.39 -0.94
C SER A 33 -12.50 -5.28 -1.63
N LYS A 34 -12.95 -6.34 -2.33
CA LYS A 34 -14.22 -6.31 -3.07
C LYS A 34 -15.46 -6.66 -2.23
N GLU A 35 -15.27 -7.26 -1.05
CA GLU A 35 -16.37 -7.73 -0.18
C GLU A 35 -16.55 -6.89 1.10
N GLN A 36 -15.64 -5.96 1.39
CA GLN A 36 -15.70 -5.12 2.61
C GLN A 36 -16.13 -3.67 2.37
N SER A 37 -16.53 -3.27 1.16
CA SER A 37 -16.90 -1.88 0.83
C SER A 37 -18.18 -1.36 1.51
N SER A 38 -18.80 -2.13 2.41
CA SER A 38 -20.06 -1.74 3.08
C SER A 38 -20.00 -1.80 4.61
N VAL A 39 -18.84 -2.08 5.21
CA VAL A 39 -18.68 -2.19 6.66
C VAL A 39 -17.65 -1.18 7.15
N ASN A 40 -18.11 0.00 7.56
CA ASN A 40 -17.40 1.04 8.31
C ASN A 40 -15.88 1.08 8.07
N ILE A 41 -15.44 1.89 7.10
CA ILE A 41 -14.02 2.18 6.94
C ILE A 41 -13.46 2.67 8.28
N THR A 42 -12.34 2.11 8.72
CA THR A 42 -11.58 2.55 9.89
C THR A 42 -10.30 3.24 9.41
N LEU A 43 -9.71 4.13 10.22
CA LEU A 43 -8.41 4.74 9.90
C LEU A 43 -7.32 3.70 9.59
N LYS A 44 -7.40 2.52 10.22
CA LYS A 44 -6.47 1.42 9.98
C LYS A 44 -6.71 0.76 8.62
N THR A 45 -7.95 0.44 8.28
CA THR A 45 -8.27 -0.18 6.97
C THR A 45 -7.98 0.78 5.83
N ALA A 46 -8.30 2.07 6.00
CA ALA A 46 -7.93 3.14 5.08
C ALA A 46 -6.42 3.20 4.82
N TYR A 47 -5.61 3.22 5.89
CA TYR A 47 -4.15 3.17 5.80
C TYR A 47 -3.64 1.93 5.04
N ASP A 48 -4.16 0.75 5.38
CA ASP A 48 -3.76 -0.51 4.74
C ASP A 48 -4.14 -0.52 3.25
N ASN A 49 -5.33 -0.02 2.91
CA ASN A 49 -5.80 0.08 1.53
C ASN A 49 -4.94 1.04 0.69
N LEU A 50 -4.62 2.22 1.21
CA LEU A 50 -3.73 3.19 0.54
C LEU A 50 -2.37 2.57 0.21
N ILE A 51 -1.76 1.84 1.16
CA ILE A 51 -0.46 1.19 0.94
C ILE A 51 -0.54 0.10 -0.12
N ASN A 52 -1.66 -0.65 -0.16
CA ASN A 52 -1.85 -1.71 -1.14
C ASN A 52 -2.05 -1.16 -2.55
N ILE A 53 -2.64 0.02 -2.67
CA ILE A 53 -2.89 0.68 -3.97
C ILE A 53 -1.66 1.45 -4.43
N PHE A 54 -0.88 2.06 -3.54
CA PHE A 54 0.29 2.82 -3.96
C PHE A 54 1.28 1.97 -4.75
N GLU A 55 1.47 2.37 -6.00
CA GLU A 55 2.51 1.84 -6.87
C GLU A 55 3.66 2.84 -6.88
N TYR A 56 4.81 2.42 -6.37
CA TYR A 56 5.92 3.32 -6.07
C TYR A 56 7.27 2.69 -6.40
N ASP A 57 8.24 3.56 -6.68
CA ASP A 57 9.65 3.21 -6.80
C ASP A 57 10.47 3.84 -5.65
N GLU A 58 11.77 4.09 -5.84
CA GLU A 58 12.61 4.73 -4.81
C GLU A 58 12.36 6.25 -4.69
N GLU A 59 11.78 6.87 -5.71
CA GLU A 59 11.67 8.31 -5.85
C GLU A 59 10.25 8.80 -5.57
N GLU A 60 9.23 8.14 -6.15
CA GLU A 60 7.84 8.61 -6.12
C GLU A 60 6.77 7.49 -6.17
N ILE A 61 5.51 7.89 -5.97
CA ILE A 61 4.32 7.06 -6.14
C ILE A 61 3.69 7.46 -7.48
N TYR A 62 3.90 6.65 -8.53
CA TYR A 62 3.59 7.06 -9.90
C TYR A 62 2.11 6.85 -10.30
N ASN A 63 1.35 6.05 -9.55
CA ASN A 63 -0.07 5.83 -9.86
C ASN A 63 -1.00 6.97 -9.39
N ILE A 64 -0.47 7.97 -8.67
CA ILE A 64 -1.22 9.19 -8.30
C ILE A 64 -1.62 9.97 -9.55
N HIS A 65 -0.72 10.07 -10.53
CA HIS A 65 -0.92 10.86 -11.75
C HIS A 65 -1.83 10.17 -12.79
N LYS A 66 -2.22 8.92 -12.56
CA LYS A 66 -2.98 8.11 -13.52
C LYS A 66 -4.50 8.17 -13.29
N ASN A 67 -5.00 9.04 -12.42
CA ASN A 67 -6.41 9.08 -12.01
C ASN A 67 -6.93 7.69 -11.64
N ASN A 68 -6.23 7.02 -10.72
CA ASN A 68 -6.61 5.68 -10.30
C ASN A 68 -7.93 5.75 -9.51
N GLU A 69 -9.01 5.21 -10.09
CA GLU A 69 -10.37 5.26 -9.55
C GLU A 69 -10.43 4.68 -8.14
N ASP A 70 -9.75 3.54 -7.91
CA ASP A 70 -9.67 2.90 -6.59
C ASP A 70 -9.04 3.83 -5.53
N LEU A 71 -8.04 4.63 -5.90
CA LEU A 71 -7.38 5.55 -4.98
C LEU A 71 -8.32 6.68 -4.58
N VAL A 72 -9.03 7.25 -5.57
CA VAL A 72 -9.96 8.35 -5.35
C VAL A 72 -11.14 7.90 -4.49
N GLU A 73 -11.70 6.72 -4.75
CA GLU A 73 -12.81 6.15 -3.97
C GLU A 73 -12.44 6.05 -2.48
N ILE A 74 -11.28 5.49 -2.14
CA ILE A 74 -10.83 5.40 -0.75
C ILE A 74 -10.60 6.76 -0.12
N LEU A 75 -10.05 7.72 -0.86
CA LEU A 75 -9.80 9.07 -0.33
C LEU A 75 -11.13 9.78 -0.04
N LEU A 76 -12.14 9.64 -0.89
CA LEU A 76 -13.48 10.18 -0.68
C LEU A 76 -14.18 9.51 0.51
N GLU A 77 -14.17 8.18 0.59
CA GLU A 77 -14.73 7.46 1.74
C GLU A 77 -14.07 7.87 3.07
N MET A 78 -12.76 8.10 3.04
CA MET A 78 -12.01 8.61 4.20
C MET A 78 -12.44 10.02 4.59
N GLN A 79 -12.64 10.91 3.63
CA GLN A 79 -13.04 12.30 3.87
C GLN A 79 -14.48 12.39 4.40
N GLU A 80 -15.38 11.53 3.93
CA GLU A 80 -16.75 11.47 4.46
C GLU A 80 -16.81 10.89 5.88
N SER A 81 -15.89 9.98 6.22
CA SER A 81 -15.94 9.23 7.48
C SER A 81 -15.10 9.83 8.62
N PHE A 82 -14.10 10.67 8.31
CA PHE A 82 -13.12 11.18 9.27
C PHE A 82 -12.86 12.67 9.11
N GLU A 83 -12.34 13.30 10.16
CA GLU A 83 -11.87 14.69 10.09
C GLU A 83 -10.66 14.83 9.15
N ASP A 84 -10.56 15.95 8.42
CA ASP A 84 -9.46 16.24 7.48
C ASP A 84 -8.07 16.05 8.10
N LYS A 85 -7.94 16.36 9.40
CA LYS A 85 -6.69 16.18 10.16
C LYS A 85 -6.28 14.71 10.23
N ASP A 86 -7.23 13.81 10.47
CA ASP A 86 -6.99 12.37 10.57
C ASP A 86 -6.77 11.75 9.19
N VAL A 87 -7.47 12.25 8.16
CA VAL A 87 -7.25 11.88 6.75
C VAL A 87 -5.84 12.25 6.33
N ALA A 88 -5.42 13.50 6.53
CA ALA A 88 -4.08 13.97 6.21
C ALA A 88 -2.99 13.20 6.99
N ALA A 89 -3.23 12.92 8.28
CA ALA A 89 -2.30 12.13 9.08
C ALA A 89 -2.16 10.69 8.55
N THR A 90 -3.26 10.10 8.09
CA THR A 90 -3.30 8.74 7.55
C THR A 90 -2.59 8.65 6.20
N ILE A 91 -2.84 9.58 5.29
CA ILE A 91 -2.12 9.67 4.00
C ILE A 91 -0.61 9.84 4.25
N ARG A 92 -0.20 10.74 5.16
CA ARG A 92 1.22 10.92 5.51
C ARG A 92 1.85 9.65 6.05
N LYS A 93 1.14 8.90 6.90
CA LYS A 93 1.62 7.61 7.42
C LYS A 93 1.80 6.60 6.29
N ALA A 94 0.82 6.49 5.37
CA ALA A 94 0.87 5.58 4.24
C ALA A 94 2.07 5.90 3.32
N ILE A 95 2.28 7.17 2.98
CA ILE A 95 3.43 7.61 2.19
C ILE A 95 4.75 7.37 2.93
N LYS A 96 4.79 7.60 4.26
CA LYS A 96 6.01 7.30 5.04
C LYS A 96 6.37 5.82 5.00
N ARG A 97 5.39 4.93 4.82
CA ARG A 97 5.60 3.48 4.72
C ARG A 97 6.26 3.06 3.42
N THR A 98 5.98 3.76 2.31
CA THR A 98 6.58 3.48 0.99
C THR A 98 8.08 3.80 0.95
N ARG A 99 8.55 4.69 1.84
CA ARG A 99 9.97 5.10 1.99
C ARG A 99 10.56 5.81 0.76
N ILE A 100 9.71 6.35 -0.12
CA ILE A 100 10.13 7.19 -1.25
C ILE A 100 10.94 8.41 -0.79
N LYS A 101 11.78 8.96 -1.67
CA LYS A 101 12.51 10.22 -1.41
C LYS A 101 11.55 11.42 -1.38
N ASN A 102 10.64 11.53 -2.36
CA ASN A 102 9.82 12.72 -2.57
C ASN A 102 8.49 12.68 -1.79
N LYS A 103 8.56 12.49 -0.46
CA LYS A 103 7.38 12.29 0.41
C LYS A 103 6.43 13.48 0.42
N GLU A 104 6.97 14.70 0.48
CA GLU A 104 6.14 15.92 0.50
C GLU A 104 5.42 16.13 -0.84
N GLN A 105 6.11 15.86 -1.94
CA GLN A 105 5.52 15.98 -3.27
C GLN A 105 4.41 14.94 -3.47
N ALA A 106 4.64 13.69 -3.05
CA ALA A 106 3.61 12.66 -3.07
C ALA A 106 2.41 13.03 -2.18
N PHE A 107 2.64 13.59 -0.99
CA PHE A 107 1.53 14.03 -0.12
C PHE A 107 0.69 15.11 -0.79
N LYS A 108 1.33 16.14 -1.36
CA LYS A 108 0.64 17.19 -2.10
C LYS A 108 -0.14 16.63 -3.29
N ALA A 109 0.46 15.71 -4.04
CA ALA A 109 -0.18 15.11 -5.21
C ALA A 109 -1.40 14.26 -4.82
N VAL A 110 -1.33 13.46 -3.75
CA VAL A 110 -2.49 12.69 -3.25
C VAL A 110 -3.56 13.64 -2.70
N TYR A 111 -3.16 14.64 -1.92
CA TYR A 111 -4.10 15.57 -1.29
C TYR A 111 -4.82 16.45 -2.32
N ALA A 112 -4.15 16.79 -3.43
CA ALA A 112 -4.76 17.51 -4.54
C ALA A 112 -5.84 16.70 -5.29
N LEU A 113 -5.96 15.39 -5.06
CA LEU A 113 -7.06 14.58 -5.61
C LEU A 113 -8.37 14.73 -4.81
N LEU A 114 -8.31 15.38 -3.64
CA LEU A 114 -9.46 15.64 -2.77
C LEU A 114 -10.03 17.06 -2.93
N GLU A 115 -9.36 17.92 -3.69
CA GLU A 115 -9.81 19.28 -4.04
C GLU A 115 -10.54 19.29 -5.39
#